data_AF-X5J7P0-F1
#
_entry.id   AF-X5J7P0-F1
#
_cell.length_a   1.000
_cell.length_b   1.000
_cell.length_c   1.000
_cell.angle_alpha   90.00
_cell.angle_beta   90.00
_cell.angle_gamma   90.00
#
_symmetry.space_group_name_H-M   'P 1'
#
loop_
_entity.id
_entity.type
_entity.pdbx_description
1 polymer ?
#
loop_
_entity_poly.entity_id
_entity_poly.type
_entity_poly.pdbx_seq_one_letter_code
_entity_poly.pdbx_strand_id
1 'polypeptide(L)'
;MNLRKYPSHTLALLLFCGSTCNNQYISQEEEGYYTQNDFQLSRIESFEKTISILESPDVISDFRKKLENRTKKWCITDTEEKPDELWNNFFKEEIEEKIIKKLQQNHSIDTNLLESYYDCLGKLFKAPTKENEKELTASMKKLQANTTLMQAFKTCIAEKYGNPKTIKLTKTILAYQECLYFIQNKPESNYMLHNKLNRLQRYLVKWKKDGHKTGQQLWQSIQEEKQINKVLHSAKLYKYEKNKNAIATSLRLLDQLANDLYSLSYEDLLSTLPHGISKLNGILWELEFKKIDDIKLLTSYLKPIGDFYSSMNINIYQY
;
A
#
# COMPACT_ATOMS: atom_id res chain seq x y z
N MET A 1 -1.22 -21.99 0.77
CA MET A 1 0.02 -21.84 1.57
C MET A 1 -0.08 -20.52 2.33
N ASN A 2 0.01 -20.53 3.66
CA ASN A 2 -0.32 -19.35 4.48
C ASN A 2 0.88 -18.40 4.54
N LEU A 3 1.02 -17.60 3.46
CA LEU A 3 2.06 -16.59 3.20
C LEU A 3 2.10 -15.45 4.23
N ARG A 4 1.09 -15.45 5.13
CA ARG A 4 1.17 -15.07 6.54
C ARG A 4 2.60 -14.76 6.96
N LYS A 5 3.38 -15.84 7.03
CA LYS A 5 4.41 -16.20 8.02
C LYS A 5 5.88 -15.79 7.78
N TYR A 6 6.22 -14.60 7.26
CA TYR A 6 7.60 -14.08 7.41
C TYR A 6 7.66 -12.68 8.07
N PRO A 7 8.64 -12.39 8.96
CA PRO A 7 8.74 -11.08 9.63
C PRO A 7 9.09 -9.93 8.68
N SER A 8 9.87 -10.22 7.64
CA SER A 8 10.09 -9.30 6.52
C SER A 8 8.89 -9.14 5.59
N HIS A 9 8.01 -10.16 5.53
CA HIS A 9 6.70 -10.06 4.88
C HIS A 9 5.79 -9.09 5.64
N THR A 10 5.97 -8.87 6.95
CA THR A 10 5.02 -8.11 7.77
C THR A 10 4.88 -6.67 7.30
N LEU A 11 5.97 -5.95 7.00
CA LEU A 11 5.87 -4.59 6.44
C LEU A 11 5.41 -4.57 4.98
N ALA A 12 5.87 -5.53 4.18
CA ALA A 12 5.48 -5.66 2.78
C ALA A 12 3.99 -6.03 2.61
N LEU A 13 3.40 -6.79 3.54
CA LEU A 13 1.97 -7.14 3.65
C LEU A 13 1.14 -6.08 4.37
N LEU A 14 1.73 -5.30 5.28
CA LEU A 14 1.07 -4.13 5.86
C LEU A 14 0.62 -3.16 4.78
N LEU A 15 1.26 -3.20 3.60
CA LEU A 15 0.86 -2.47 2.39
C LEU A 15 -0.19 -3.17 1.50
N PHE A 16 -0.67 -4.37 1.87
CA PHE A 16 -1.57 -5.20 1.07
C PHE A 16 -2.78 -5.74 1.85
N CYS A 17 -3.05 -5.24 3.05
CA CYS A 17 -4.31 -5.53 3.70
C CYS A 17 -5.44 -4.83 2.92
N GLY A 18 -6.10 -5.59 2.05
CA GLY A 18 -7.16 -5.10 1.18
C GLY A 18 -8.22 -4.31 1.93
N SER A 19 -8.80 -3.30 1.27
CA SER A 19 -9.95 -2.60 1.83
C SER A 19 -11.12 -3.58 1.89
N THR A 20 -11.68 -3.79 3.06
CA THR A 20 -12.95 -4.53 3.18
C THR A 20 -14.09 -3.54 3.05
N CYS A 21 -15.00 -3.76 2.10
CA CYS A 21 -16.24 -3.01 2.01
C CYS A 21 -17.09 -3.28 3.25
N ASN A 22 -17.49 -2.22 3.95
CA ASN A 22 -18.33 -2.34 5.13
C ASN A 22 -19.79 -2.42 4.71
N ASN A 23 -20.45 -3.56 4.90
CA ASN A 23 -21.89 -3.71 4.69
C ASN A 23 -22.66 -3.30 5.97
N GLN A 24 -22.42 -2.09 6.48
CA GLN A 24 -23.29 -1.55 7.52
C GLN A 24 -24.58 -1.04 6.86
N TYR A 25 -25.72 -1.57 7.31
CA TYR A 25 -27.03 -1.12 6.87
C TYR A 25 -27.34 0.24 7.49
N ILE A 26 -26.98 1.31 6.78
CA ILE A 26 -27.44 2.67 7.03
C ILE A 26 -28.66 2.91 6.13
N SER A 27 -29.69 3.58 6.65
CA SER A 27 -30.87 3.92 5.84
C SER A 27 -30.48 4.84 4.67
N GLN A 28 -31.03 4.58 3.48
CA GLN A 28 -30.76 5.39 2.27
C GLN A 28 -31.17 6.86 2.40
N GLU A 29 -31.89 7.24 3.45
CA GLU A 29 -32.33 8.62 3.67
C GLU A 29 -31.34 9.43 4.52
N GLU A 30 -30.36 8.78 5.16
CA GLU A 30 -29.40 9.42 6.05
C GLU A 30 -28.17 9.92 5.30
N GLU A 31 -27.64 11.09 5.69
CA GLU A 31 -26.34 11.60 5.19
C GLU A 31 -25.21 10.58 5.36
N GLY A 32 -25.28 9.78 6.43
CA GLY A 32 -24.35 8.69 6.71
C GLY A 32 -24.24 7.72 5.53
N TYR A 33 -25.35 7.37 4.88
CA TYR A 33 -25.39 6.43 3.76
C TYR A 33 -24.64 6.98 2.53
N TYR A 34 -24.93 8.22 2.14
CA TYR A 34 -24.34 8.82 0.93
C TYR A 34 -22.88 9.25 1.12
N THR A 35 -22.46 9.55 2.35
CA THR A 35 -21.10 10.03 2.66
C THR A 35 -20.20 8.96 3.29
N GLN A 36 -20.68 7.73 3.43
CA GLN A 36 -19.89 6.64 3.97
C GLN A 36 -18.65 6.41 3.12
N ASN A 37 -17.52 6.21 3.80
CA ASN A 37 -16.32 5.67 3.18
C ASN A 37 -16.34 4.15 3.33
N ASP A 38 -16.72 3.48 2.25
CA ASP A 38 -16.79 2.02 2.17
C ASP A 38 -15.40 1.39 2.01
N PHE A 39 -14.37 2.19 1.71
CA PHE A 39 -12.99 1.78 1.61
C PHE A 39 -12.34 1.92 2.99
N GLN A 40 -12.70 1.02 3.90
CA GLN A 40 -12.02 0.95 5.19
C GLN A 40 -10.72 0.18 5.01
N LEU A 41 -9.64 0.77 5.55
CA LEU A 41 -8.46 0.01 5.88
C LEU A 41 -8.92 -1.08 6.83
N SER A 42 -8.68 -2.35 6.49
CA SER A 42 -9.02 -3.45 7.39
C SER A 42 -8.50 -3.10 8.79
N ARG A 43 -9.35 -3.20 9.82
CA ARG A 43 -8.86 -3.11 11.22
C ARG A 43 -7.64 -4.00 11.29
N ILE A 44 -6.55 -3.46 11.83
CA ILE A 44 -5.28 -4.16 11.91
C ILE A 44 -5.37 -5.27 13.00
N GLU A 45 -6.45 -6.05 13.04
CA GLU A 45 -6.56 -7.35 13.73
C GLU A 45 -5.48 -8.32 13.24
N SER A 46 -4.96 -8.08 12.03
CA SER A 46 -3.84 -8.83 11.50
C SER A 46 -2.53 -8.53 12.22
N PHE A 47 -2.37 -7.46 13.00
CA PHE A 47 -1.06 -7.08 13.52
C PHE A 47 -0.47 -8.11 14.48
N GLU A 48 -1.22 -8.49 15.50
CA GLU A 48 -0.84 -9.51 16.47
C GLU A 48 -0.68 -10.88 15.79
N LYS A 49 -1.56 -11.21 14.84
CA LYS A 49 -1.48 -12.42 13.99
C LYS A 49 -0.32 -12.39 12.98
N THR A 50 0.22 -11.22 12.66
CA THR A 50 1.33 -11.03 11.73
C THR A 50 2.67 -10.92 12.48
N ILE A 51 2.65 -10.65 13.78
CA ILE A 51 3.81 -10.76 14.65
C ILE A 51 3.97 -12.20 15.19
N SER A 52 2.88 -12.95 15.39
CA SER A 52 2.92 -14.39 15.77
C SER A 52 3.60 -15.31 14.75
N ILE A 53 4.03 -14.73 13.65
CA ILE A 53 4.77 -15.34 12.57
C ILE A 53 6.24 -15.56 12.92
N LEU A 54 6.76 -14.74 13.83
CA LEU A 54 8.06 -14.94 14.44
C LEU A 54 8.13 -16.25 15.24
N GLU A 55 7.14 -17.16 15.17
CA GLU A 55 6.97 -18.34 16.03
C GLU A 55 7.16 -19.70 15.30
N SER A 56 7.42 -19.75 13.98
CA SER A 56 7.51 -21.05 13.24
C SER A 56 8.83 -21.26 12.46
N PRO A 57 9.78 -22.07 13.00
CA PRO A 57 11.08 -22.35 12.38
C PRO A 57 11.01 -23.18 11.08
N ASP A 58 10.02 -24.05 10.94
CA ASP A 58 9.95 -25.06 9.86
C ASP A 58 9.69 -24.46 8.46
N VAL A 59 9.39 -23.16 8.39
CA VAL A 59 9.01 -22.42 7.18
C VAL A 59 10.23 -21.79 6.47
N ILE A 60 11.41 -21.79 7.12
CA ILE A 60 12.63 -21.15 6.62
C ILE A 60 13.25 -21.95 5.46
N SER A 61 13.14 -23.30 5.49
CA SER A 61 13.77 -24.15 4.47
C SER A 61 13.24 -23.92 3.05
N ASP A 62 11.93 -23.70 2.94
CA ASP A 62 11.29 -23.39 1.65
C ASP A 62 11.68 -22.01 1.14
N PHE A 63 11.84 -21.03 2.05
CA PHE A 63 12.28 -19.69 1.69
C PHE A 63 13.70 -19.70 1.15
N ARG A 64 14.64 -20.39 1.82
CA ARG A 64 16.03 -20.52 1.32
C ARG A 64 16.07 -21.08 -0.10
N LYS A 65 15.37 -22.20 -0.35
CA LYS A 65 15.31 -22.83 -1.69
C LYS A 65 14.73 -21.87 -2.74
N LYS A 66 13.68 -21.10 -2.38
CA LYS A 66 13.10 -20.09 -3.27
C LYS A 66 14.08 -18.96 -3.55
N LEU A 67 14.71 -18.41 -2.52
CA LEU A 67 15.69 -17.34 -2.61
C LEU A 67 16.87 -17.77 -3.50
N GLU A 68 17.40 -18.98 -3.31
CA GLU A 68 18.46 -19.57 -4.14
C GLU A 68 18.07 -19.66 -5.63
N ASN A 69 16.85 -20.15 -5.92
CA ASN A 69 16.35 -20.30 -7.28
C ASN A 69 16.04 -18.94 -7.94
N ARG A 70 15.46 -18.02 -7.17
CA ARG A 70 14.88 -16.77 -7.67
C ARG A 70 15.87 -15.63 -7.77
N THR A 71 16.88 -15.56 -6.91
CA THR A 71 17.89 -14.49 -6.99
C THR A 71 18.55 -14.47 -8.38
N LYS A 72 18.86 -15.65 -8.93
CA LYS A 72 19.39 -15.79 -10.31
C LYS A 72 18.44 -15.29 -11.40
N LYS A 73 17.13 -15.29 -11.13
CA LYS A 73 16.08 -14.81 -12.05
C LYS A 73 15.72 -13.35 -11.83
N TRP A 74 16.10 -12.79 -10.68
CA TRP A 74 15.93 -11.38 -10.37
C TRP A 74 17.04 -10.57 -11.03
N CYS A 75 18.29 -11.00 -10.86
CA CYS A 75 19.47 -10.39 -11.45
C CYS A 75 19.73 -10.93 -12.87
N ILE A 76 18.75 -10.89 -13.78
CA ILE A 76 18.95 -11.42 -15.15
C ILE A 76 19.80 -10.46 -15.99
N THR A 77 19.65 -9.14 -15.78
CA THR A 77 20.35 -8.14 -16.60
C THR A 77 21.58 -7.55 -15.91
N ASP A 78 21.87 -7.98 -14.68
CA ASP A 78 22.92 -7.43 -13.79
C ASP A 78 22.78 -5.93 -13.49
N THR A 79 21.62 -5.33 -13.80
CA THR A 79 21.30 -3.92 -13.51
C THR A 79 20.33 -3.78 -12.34
N GLU A 80 19.72 -4.88 -11.91
CA GLU A 80 18.80 -4.92 -10.79
C GLU A 80 19.56 -4.87 -9.45
N GLU A 81 19.07 -4.06 -8.50
CA GLU A 81 19.58 -4.06 -7.13
C GLU A 81 19.48 -5.46 -6.53
N LYS A 82 20.54 -5.92 -5.85
CA LYS A 82 20.57 -7.29 -5.33
C LYS A 82 19.59 -7.47 -4.17
N PRO A 83 19.03 -8.68 -3.95
CA PRO A 83 18.11 -8.91 -2.84
C PRO A 83 18.66 -8.56 -1.45
N ASP A 84 19.97 -8.74 -1.23
CA ASP A 84 20.62 -8.38 0.04
C ASP A 84 20.78 -6.87 0.20
N GLU A 85 21.06 -6.14 -0.88
CA GLU A 85 21.10 -4.67 -0.86
C GLU A 85 19.71 -4.09 -0.59
N LEU A 86 18.68 -4.59 -1.26
CA LEU A 86 17.28 -4.21 -1.03
C LEU A 86 16.83 -4.48 0.40
N TRP A 87 17.20 -5.65 0.95
CA TRP A 87 16.97 -5.97 2.36
C TRP A 87 17.69 -5.01 3.28
N ASN A 88 18.98 -4.73 3.04
CA ASN A 88 19.78 -3.87 3.92
C ASN A 88 19.25 -2.43 3.94
N ASN A 89 18.85 -1.89 2.79
CA ASN A 89 18.24 -0.56 2.71
C ASN A 89 16.93 -0.51 3.51
N PHE A 90 16.07 -1.51 3.31
CA PHE A 90 14.83 -1.65 4.08
C PHE A 90 15.08 -1.79 5.58
N PHE A 91 16.02 -2.64 5.98
CA PHE A 91 16.36 -2.86 7.37
C PHE A 91 16.81 -1.55 8.03
N LYS A 92 17.76 -0.83 7.42
CA LYS A 92 18.26 0.44 7.97
C LYS A 92 17.14 1.46 8.11
N GLU A 93 16.43 1.75 7.03
CA GLU A 93 15.47 2.86 6.99
C GLU A 93 14.17 2.57 7.77
N GLU A 94 13.71 1.32 7.79
CA GLU A 94 12.40 0.97 8.33
C GLU A 94 12.44 0.22 9.66
N ILE A 95 13.48 -0.57 9.91
CA ILE A 95 13.59 -1.40 11.11
C ILE A 95 14.54 -0.78 12.12
N GLU A 96 15.77 -0.48 11.72
CA GLU A 96 16.79 0.08 12.60
C GLU A 96 16.35 1.47 13.10
N GLU A 97 16.09 2.39 12.18
CA GLU A 97 15.73 3.78 12.52
C GLU A 97 14.41 3.89 13.29
N LYS A 98 13.38 3.13 12.88
CA LYS A 98 12.01 3.33 13.40
C LYS A 98 11.66 2.43 14.57
N ILE A 99 12.33 1.29 14.72
CA ILE A 99 11.98 0.26 15.70
C ILE A 99 13.13 0.01 16.67
N ILE A 100 14.32 -0.35 16.20
CA ILE A 100 15.46 -0.68 17.09
C ILE A 100 15.84 0.52 17.94
N LYS A 101 16.09 1.68 17.33
CA LYS A 101 16.40 2.91 18.07
C LYS A 101 15.30 3.27 19.07
N LYS A 102 14.04 3.10 18.69
CA LYS A 102 12.91 3.38 19.57
C LYS A 102 12.85 2.41 20.76
N LEU A 103 13.16 1.13 20.57
CA LEU A 103 13.26 0.14 21.66
C LEU A 103 14.38 0.48 22.63
N GLN A 104 15.55 0.87 22.10
CA GLN A 104 16.70 1.27 22.91
C GLN A 104 16.42 2.56 23.70
N GLN A 105 15.78 3.56 23.07
CA GLN A 105 15.53 4.87 23.69
C GLN A 105 14.36 4.88 24.65
N ASN A 106 13.22 4.27 24.29
CA ASN A 106 11.97 4.41 25.05
C ASN A 106 11.78 3.31 26.10
N HIS A 107 12.40 2.16 25.90
CA HIS A 107 12.22 1.01 26.78
C HIS A 107 13.51 0.60 27.50
N SER A 108 14.66 1.20 27.18
CA SER A 108 15.99 0.78 27.69
C SER A 108 16.22 -0.72 27.54
N ILE A 109 15.69 -1.30 26.45
CA ILE A 109 15.74 -2.74 26.18
C ILE A 109 16.99 -3.06 25.38
N ASP A 110 17.69 -4.11 25.79
CA ASP A 110 18.75 -4.72 24.99
C ASP A 110 18.17 -5.38 23.72
N THR A 111 18.57 -4.87 22.56
CA THR A 111 18.13 -5.32 21.24
C THR A 111 19.09 -6.30 20.56
N ASN A 112 20.17 -6.73 21.22
CA ASN A 112 21.21 -7.60 20.63
C ASN A 112 20.64 -8.87 19.96
N LEU A 113 19.62 -9.50 20.56
CA LEU A 113 18.98 -10.70 19.99
C LEU A 113 18.14 -10.37 18.74
N LEU A 114 17.54 -9.19 18.68
CA LEU A 114 16.76 -8.72 17.54
C LEU A 114 17.68 -8.36 16.37
N GLU A 115 18.76 -7.65 16.65
CA GLU A 115 19.81 -7.32 15.68
C GLU A 115 20.47 -8.59 15.13
N SER A 116 20.86 -9.53 16.01
CA SER A 116 21.42 -10.82 15.60
C SER A 116 20.46 -11.61 14.69
N TYR A 117 19.15 -11.54 14.93
CA TYR A 117 18.16 -12.17 14.06
C TYR A 117 18.18 -11.55 12.65
N TYR A 118 18.18 -10.22 12.56
CA TYR A 118 18.21 -9.50 11.29
C TYR A 118 19.53 -9.67 10.53
N ASP A 119 20.66 -9.74 11.24
CA ASP A 119 21.96 -10.05 10.64
C ASP A 119 21.98 -11.44 10.02
N CYS A 120 21.47 -12.45 10.73
CA CYS A 120 21.34 -13.80 10.18
C CYS A 120 20.40 -13.85 8.97
N LEU A 121 19.35 -13.03 8.97
CA LEU A 121 18.47 -12.90 7.80
C LEU A 121 19.20 -12.25 6.62
N GLY A 122 19.99 -11.20 6.87
CA GLY A 122 20.83 -10.56 5.85
C GLY A 122 21.87 -11.50 5.26
N LYS A 123 22.52 -12.33 6.09
CA LYS A 123 23.41 -13.41 5.61
C LYS A 123 22.68 -14.39 4.70
N LEU A 124 21.43 -14.75 5.03
CA LEU A 124 20.63 -15.64 4.19
C LEU A 124 20.30 -14.99 2.84
N PHE A 125 19.92 -13.71 2.82
CA PHE A 125 19.71 -12.94 1.58
C PHE A 125 20.95 -12.88 0.71
N LYS A 126 22.11 -12.64 1.32
CA LYS A 126 23.41 -12.59 0.63
C LYS A 126 23.84 -13.95 0.11
N ALA A 127 23.61 -15.01 0.88
CA ALA A 127 23.99 -16.38 0.53
C ALA A 127 22.96 -17.40 1.08
N PRO A 128 22.11 -17.99 0.24
CA PRO A 128 21.04 -18.90 0.67
C PRO A 128 21.54 -20.33 0.93
N THR A 129 22.49 -20.49 1.87
CA THR A 129 23.09 -21.77 2.25
C THR A 129 22.34 -22.45 3.40
N LYS A 130 22.51 -23.77 3.54
CA LYS A 130 21.95 -24.51 4.70
C LYS A 130 22.53 -24.03 6.03
N GLU A 131 23.78 -23.56 6.03
CA GLU A 131 24.45 -23.01 7.21
C GLU A 131 23.74 -21.73 7.68
N ASN A 132 23.52 -20.78 6.77
CA ASN A 132 22.83 -19.52 7.07
C ASN A 132 21.37 -19.74 7.48
N GLU A 133 20.69 -20.74 6.90
CA GLU A 133 19.35 -21.16 7.34
C GLU A 133 19.36 -21.66 8.79
N LYS A 134 20.36 -22.46 9.19
CA LYS A 134 20.51 -22.93 10.57
C LYS A 134 20.82 -21.80 11.54
N GLU A 135 21.72 -20.88 11.16
CA GLU A 135 22.03 -19.69 11.97
C GLU A 135 20.78 -18.84 12.20
N LEU A 136 20.01 -18.53 11.15
CA LEU A 136 18.75 -17.80 11.25
C LEU A 136 17.75 -18.52 12.16
N THR A 137 17.59 -19.83 11.99
CA THR A 137 16.70 -20.65 12.81
C THR A 137 17.10 -20.62 14.29
N ALA A 138 18.40 -20.71 14.58
CA ALA A 138 18.90 -20.66 15.95
C ALA A 138 18.72 -19.27 16.58
N SER A 139 19.00 -18.20 15.82
CA SER A 139 18.82 -16.82 16.26
C SER A 139 17.35 -16.51 16.54
N MET A 140 16.45 -16.94 15.66
CA MET A 140 14.99 -16.83 15.83
C MET A 140 14.52 -17.51 17.12
N LYS A 141 14.98 -18.74 17.42
CA LYS A 141 14.63 -19.45 18.66
C LYS A 141 15.09 -18.70 19.91
N LYS A 142 16.29 -18.11 19.88
CA LYS A 142 16.80 -17.29 21.00
C LYS A 142 15.98 -16.02 21.19
N LEU A 143 15.63 -15.34 20.10
CA LEU A 143 14.78 -14.15 20.13
C LEU A 143 13.39 -14.48 20.70
N GLN A 144 12.75 -15.56 20.22
CA GLN A 144 11.45 -16.04 20.72
C GLN A 144 11.46 -16.33 22.23
N ALA A 145 12.56 -16.90 22.73
CA ALA A 145 12.70 -17.22 24.16
C ALA A 145 12.76 -15.96 25.04
N ASN A 146 13.14 -14.80 24.49
CA ASN A 146 13.11 -13.53 25.18
C ASN A 146 11.74 -12.85 25.04
N THR A 147 10.80 -13.27 25.88
CA THR A 147 9.41 -12.79 25.86
C THR A 147 9.30 -11.28 26.09
N THR A 148 10.16 -10.70 26.93
CA THR A 148 10.18 -9.24 27.20
C THR A 148 10.55 -8.45 25.96
N LEU A 149 11.66 -8.79 25.30
CA LEU A 149 12.09 -8.13 24.06
C LEU A 149 11.04 -8.33 22.96
N MET A 150 10.49 -9.54 22.84
CA MET A 150 9.43 -9.84 21.88
C MET A 150 8.20 -8.96 22.10
N GLN A 151 7.71 -8.86 23.34
CA GLN A 151 6.53 -8.05 23.66
C GLN A 151 6.76 -6.57 23.37
N ALA A 152 7.92 -6.03 23.76
CA ALA A 152 8.26 -4.64 23.47
C ALA A 152 8.37 -4.40 21.95
N PHE A 153 8.98 -5.33 21.21
CA PHE A 153 9.00 -5.28 19.76
C PHE A 153 7.58 -5.27 19.18
N LYS A 154 6.66 -6.13 19.66
CA LYS A 154 5.25 -6.14 19.23
C LYS A 154 4.60 -4.78 19.44
N THR A 155 4.75 -4.19 20.63
CA THR A 155 4.20 -2.87 20.98
C THR A 155 4.78 -1.76 20.11
N CYS A 156 6.10 -1.72 19.93
CA CYS A 156 6.76 -0.68 19.13
C CYS A 156 6.31 -0.72 17.66
N ILE A 157 6.23 -1.93 17.09
CA ILE A 157 5.72 -2.19 15.75
C ILE A 157 4.24 -1.70 15.69
N ALA A 158 3.41 -2.01 16.71
CA ALA A 158 1.99 -1.65 16.73
C ALA A 158 1.76 -0.14 16.83
N GLU A 159 2.55 0.55 17.64
CA GLU A 159 2.51 2.00 17.71
C GLU A 159 2.94 2.65 16.38
N LYS A 160 3.97 2.08 15.74
CA LYS A 160 4.52 2.67 14.52
C LYS A 160 3.60 2.48 13.31
N TYR A 161 3.03 1.28 13.18
CA TYR A 161 2.27 0.86 12.01
C TYR A 161 0.76 0.70 12.29
N GLY A 162 0.32 0.99 13.52
CA GLY A 162 -1.09 0.98 13.92
C GLY A 162 -1.88 2.18 13.39
N ASN A 163 -1.20 3.23 12.93
CA ASN A 163 -1.81 4.39 12.28
C ASN A 163 -1.42 4.43 10.78
N PRO A 164 -2.30 4.02 9.87
CA PRO A 164 -2.02 4.03 8.43
C PRO A 164 -1.57 5.36 7.83
N LYS A 165 -1.98 6.50 8.43
CA LYS A 165 -1.58 7.84 7.97
C LYS A 165 -0.08 8.09 8.08
N THR A 166 0.58 7.45 9.04
CA THR A 166 2.01 7.63 9.29
C THR A 166 2.88 6.71 8.43
N ILE A 167 2.27 5.78 7.70
CA ILE A 167 2.96 4.82 6.83
C ILE A 167 3.04 5.44 5.43
N LYS A 168 4.18 6.05 5.12
CA LYS A 168 4.45 6.58 3.77
C LYS A 168 4.94 5.47 2.84
N LEU A 169 4.52 5.51 1.58
CA LEU A 169 5.09 4.66 0.55
C LEU A 169 6.45 5.23 0.17
N THR A 170 7.53 4.53 0.46
CA THR A 170 8.89 4.96 0.08
C THR A 170 9.43 4.07 -1.04
N LYS A 171 10.43 4.57 -1.76
CA LYS A 171 11.20 3.77 -2.73
C LYS A 171 11.69 2.47 -2.11
N THR A 172 12.29 2.57 -0.93
CA THR A 172 12.86 1.46 -0.17
C THR A 172 11.82 0.40 0.17
N ILE A 173 10.66 0.80 0.69
CA ILE A 173 9.60 -0.16 1.02
C ILE A 173 9.07 -0.84 -0.25
N LEU A 174 8.78 -0.09 -1.32
CA LEU A 174 8.21 -0.63 -2.55
C LEU A 174 9.19 -1.54 -3.31
N ALA A 175 10.48 -1.19 -3.35
CA ALA A 175 11.51 -2.00 -3.98
C ALA A 175 11.75 -3.31 -3.21
N TYR A 176 11.81 -3.24 -1.88
CA TYR A 176 11.93 -4.45 -1.06
C TYR A 176 10.71 -5.37 -1.18
N GLN A 177 9.51 -4.78 -1.18
CA GLN A 177 8.26 -5.50 -1.41
C GLN A 177 8.27 -6.22 -2.77
N GLU A 178 8.69 -5.56 -3.84
CA GLU A 178 8.77 -6.14 -5.18
C GLU A 178 9.69 -7.36 -5.21
N CYS A 179 10.88 -7.23 -4.64
CA CYS A 179 11.86 -8.32 -4.52
C CYS A 179 11.32 -9.49 -3.70
N LEU A 180 10.72 -9.24 -2.53
CA LEU A 180 10.11 -10.28 -1.70
C LEU A 180 9.02 -11.03 -2.46
N TYR A 181 8.09 -10.31 -3.11
CA TYR A 181 7.03 -10.92 -3.90
C TYR A 181 7.59 -11.77 -5.03
N PHE A 182 8.64 -11.30 -5.71
CA PHE A 182 9.31 -12.05 -6.77
C PHE A 182 9.95 -13.34 -6.26
N ILE A 183 10.62 -13.28 -5.11
CA ILE A 183 11.24 -14.47 -4.48
C ILE A 183 10.16 -15.48 -4.08
N GLN A 184 9.03 -15.00 -3.55
CA GLN A 184 8.03 -15.85 -2.92
C GLN A 184 7.00 -16.42 -3.91
N ASN A 185 6.63 -15.65 -4.92
CA ASN A 185 5.61 -15.97 -5.93
C ASN A 185 6.23 -16.13 -7.33
N LYS A 186 5.45 -16.60 -8.32
CA LYS A 186 5.86 -16.54 -9.73
C LYS A 186 5.69 -15.10 -10.25
N PRO A 187 6.57 -14.63 -11.15
CA PRO A 187 6.49 -13.29 -11.71
C PRO A 187 5.30 -13.25 -12.67
N GLU A 188 4.13 -12.93 -12.14
CA GLU A 188 3.09 -12.34 -12.96
C GLU A 188 3.20 -10.84 -12.72
N SER A 189 3.81 -10.15 -13.69
CA SER A 189 4.14 -8.72 -13.68
C SER A 189 2.95 -7.80 -13.37
N ASN A 190 1.73 -8.35 -13.45
CA ASN A 190 0.48 -7.67 -13.15
C ASN A 190 0.07 -7.71 -11.66
N TYR A 191 0.84 -8.32 -10.74
CA TYR A 191 0.46 -8.36 -9.31
C TYR A 191 1.26 -7.44 -8.39
N MET A 192 2.40 -6.88 -8.82
CA MET A 192 3.25 -6.06 -7.96
C MET A 192 2.72 -4.62 -7.87
N LEU A 193 2.48 -4.14 -6.65
CA LEU A 193 1.95 -2.80 -6.39
C LEU A 193 2.85 -1.70 -6.94
N HIS A 194 4.17 -1.81 -6.76
CA HIS A 194 5.12 -0.84 -7.31
C HIS A 194 4.99 -0.70 -8.84
N ASN A 195 4.84 -1.81 -9.56
CA ASN A 195 4.63 -1.81 -11.01
C ASN A 195 3.28 -1.20 -11.41
N LYS A 196 2.21 -1.48 -10.65
CA LYS A 196 0.89 -0.87 -10.85
C LYS A 196 0.92 0.64 -10.62
N LEU A 197 1.55 1.10 -9.55
CA LEU A 197 1.74 2.52 -9.24
C LEU A 197 2.57 3.22 -10.30
N ASN A 198 3.67 2.60 -10.74
CA ASN A 198 4.49 3.13 -11.85
C ASN A 198 3.68 3.29 -13.14
N ARG A 199 2.83 2.31 -13.50
CA ARG A 199 1.95 2.41 -14.67
C ARG A 199 0.95 3.55 -14.52
N LEU A 200 0.31 3.66 -13.36
CA LEU A 200 -0.62 4.75 -13.06
C LEU A 200 0.07 6.12 -13.15
N GLN A 201 1.23 6.29 -12.51
CA GLN A 201 1.99 7.53 -12.58
C GLN A 201 2.39 7.88 -14.03
N ARG A 202 2.91 6.92 -14.80
CA ARG A 202 3.27 7.14 -16.21
C ARG A 202 2.07 7.62 -17.03
N TYR A 203 0.89 7.06 -16.77
CA TYR A 203 -0.34 7.53 -17.38
C TYR A 203 -0.64 9.00 -17.00
N LEU A 204 -0.60 9.34 -15.72
CA LEU A 204 -0.86 10.71 -15.24
C LEU A 204 0.15 11.73 -15.80
N VAL A 205 1.43 11.37 -15.83
CA VAL A 205 2.51 12.18 -16.42
C VAL A 205 2.28 12.38 -17.91
N LYS A 206 1.94 11.30 -18.64
CA LYS A 206 1.65 11.37 -20.07
C LYS A 206 0.43 12.25 -20.34
N TRP A 207 -0.64 12.09 -19.58
CA TRP A 207 -1.86 12.91 -19.69
C TRP A 207 -1.55 14.40 -19.62
N LYS A 208 -0.74 14.81 -18.63
CA LYS A 208 -0.29 16.20 -18.49
C LYS A 208 0.62 16.63 -19.64
N LYS A 209 1.53 15.76 -20.08
CA LYS A 209 2.47 16.03 -21.20
C LYS A 209 1.73 16.23 -22.53
N ASP A 210 0.63 15.52 -22.73
CA ASP A 210 -0.23 15.61 -23.92
C ASP A 210 -1.09 16.91 -23.92
N GLY A 211 -0.92 17.79 -22.93
CA GLY A 211 -1.57 19.11 -22.86
C GLY A 211 -2.98 19.07 -22.27
N HIS A 212 -3.40 17.95 -21.71
CA HIS A 212 -4.73 17.84 -21.09
C HIS A 212 -4.77 18.51 -19.71
N LYS A 213 -5.95 19.06 -19.37
CA LYS A 213 -6.26 19.54 -18.01
C LYS A 213 -6.14 18.39 -16.99
N THR A 214 -5.67 18.67 -15.78
CA THR A 214 -5.64 17.69 -14.68
C THR A 214 -7.05 17.35 -14.20
N GLY A 215 -7.19 16.26 -13.43
CA GLY A 215 -8.48 15.89 -12.85
C GLY A 215 -9.09 17.02 -12.01
N GLN A 216 -8.27 17.74 -11.25
CA GLN A 216 -8.73 18.90 -10.46
C GLN A 216 -9.22 20.04 -11.36
N GLN A 217 -8.50 20.35 -12.44
CA GLN A 217 -8.87 21.41 -13.39
C GLN A 217 -10.14 21.06 -14.18
N LEU A 218 -10.29 19.81 -14.60
CA LEU A 218 -11.48 19.30 -15.26
C LEU A 218 -12.69 19.39 -14.32
N TRP A 219 -12.53 18.94 -13.08
CA TRP A 219 -13.60 19.02 -12.09
C TRP A 219 -14.03 20.47 -11.80
N GLN A 220 -13.07 21.37 -11.63
CA GLN A 220 -13.37 22.79 -11.45
C GLN A 220 -14.11 23.39 -12.67
N SER A 221 -13.68 23.05 -13.89
CA SER A 221 -14.35 23.51 -15.12
C SER A 221 -15.81 23.05 -15.18
N ILE A 222 -16.08 21.81 -14.77
CA ILE A 222 -17.44 21.24 -14.67
C ILE A 222 -18.29 22.00 -13.63
N GLN A 223 -17.70 22.39 -12.50
CA GLN A 223 -18.39 23.14 -11.45
C GLN A 223 -18.72 24.59 -11.87
N GLU A 224 -17.87 25.22 -12.68
CA GLU A 224 -18.05 26.59 -13.17
C GLU A 224 -19.06 26.69 -14.34
N GLU A 225 -19.28 25.60 -15.07
CA GLU A 225 -20.24 25.56 -16.19
C GLU A 225 -21.68 25.74 -15.68
N LYS A 226 -22.30 26.88 -16.02
CA LYS A 226 -23.61 27.30 -15.48
C LYS A 226 -24.72 26.28 -15.70
N GLN A 227 -24.72 25.60 -16.85
CA GLN A 227 -25.74 24.59 -17.15
C GLN A 227 -25.57 23.32 -16.33
N ILE A 228 -24.32 22.92 -16.06
CA ILE A 228 -24.02 21.76 -15.22
C ILE A 228 -24.28 22.09 -13.77
N ASN A 229 -23.84 23.25 -13.30
CA ASN A 229 -23.93 23.63 -11.90
C ASN A 229 -25.37 23.49 -11.35
N LYS A 230 -26.38 23.83 -12.16
CA LYS A 230 -27.80 23.62 -11.80
C LYS A 230 -28.16 22.13 -11.59
N VAL A 231 -27.62 21.24 -12.41
CA VAL A 231 -27.85 19.79 -12.35
C VAL A 231 -26.98 19.14 -11.28
N LEU A 232 -25.77 19.65 -11.08
CA LEU A 232 -24.81 19.21 -10.07
C LEU A 232 -25.42 19.31 -8.67
N HIS A 233 -26.13 20.40 -8.37
CA HIS A 233 -26.84 20.57 -7.11
C HIS A 233 -28.04 19.63 -6.93
N SER A 234 -28.56 19.05 -8.02
CA SER A 234 -29.59 17.99 -7.96
C SER A 234 -29.00 16.59 -7.78
N ALA A 235 -27.68 16.42 -7.98
CA ALA A 235 -27.03 15.13 -7.83
C ALA A 235 -26.92 14.75 -6.35
N LYS A 236 -27.40 13.54 -5.99
CA LYS A 236 -27.57 13.12 -4.59
C LYS A 236 -26.24 13.15 -3.84
N LEU A 237 -25.19 12.64 -4.48
CA LEU A 237 -23.86 12.56 -3.89
C LEU A 237 -23.16 13.92 -3.78
N TYR A 238 -23.46 14.88 -4.66
CA TYR A 238 -22.80 16.19 -4.67
C TYR A 238 -23.32 17.16 -3.60
N LYS A 239 -24.54 16.94 -3.10
CA LYS A 239 -25.16 17.78 -2.06
C LYS A 239 -24.31 17.91 -0.80
N TYR A 240 -23.55 16.87 -0.46
CA TYR A 240 -22.83 16.77 0.80
C TYR A 240 -21.41 17.33 0.72
N GLU A 241 -21.08 18.26 1.62
CA GLU A 241 -19.77 18.90 1.68
C GLU A 241 -18.64 17.90 1.94
N LYS A 242 -18.93 16.85 2.72
CA LYS A 242 -18.01 15.74 2.96
C LYS A 242 -17.58 15.03 1.66
N ASN A 243 -18.51 14.83 0.72
CA ASN A 243 -18.19 14.21 -0.57
C ASN A 243 -17.37 15.16 -1.44
N LYS A 244 -17.69 16.47 -1.46
CA LYS A 244 -16.90 17.46 -2.21
C LYS A 244 -15.46 17.52 -1.71
N ASN A 245 -15.26 17.52 -0.39
CA ASN A 245 -13.93 17.49 0.23
C ASN A 245 -13.18 16.20 -0.09
N ALA A 246 -13.84 15.04 -0.08
CA ALA A 246 -13.23 13.77 -0.45
C ALA A 246 -12.77 13.75 -1.92
N ILE A 247 -13.59 14.28 -2.83
CA ILE A 247 -13.28 14.40 -4.26
C ILE A 247 -12.08 15.33 -4.46
N ALA A 248 -12.13 16.55 -3.90
CA ALA A 248 -11.05 17.51 -4.02
C ALA A 248 -9.73 16.97 -3.46
N THR A 249 -9.77 16.29 -2.31
CA THR A 249 -8.60 15.66 -1.71
C THR A 249 -8.03 14.58 -2.62
N SER A 250 -8.88 13.71 -3.19
CA SER A 250 -8.45 12.62 -4.06
C SER A 250 -7.85 13.11 -5.37
N LEU A 251 -8.45 14.11 -6.02
CA LEU A 251 -7.92 14.70 -7.24
C LEU A 251 -6.56 15.38 -6.99
N ARG A 252 -6.40 16.07 -5.85
CA ARG A 252 -5.11 16.64 -5.44
C ARG A 252 -4.05 15.55 -5.20
N LEU A 253 -4.42 14.44 -4.58
CA LEU A 253 -3.50 13.30 -4.35
C LEU A 253 -3.07 12.65 -5.67
N LEU A 254 -3.94 12.56 -6.68
CA LEU A 254 -3.57 12.11 -8.02
C LEU A 254 -2.57 13.06 -8.70
N ASP A 255 -2.78 14.37 -8.58
CA ASP A 255 -1.85 15.37 -9.11
C ASP A 255 -0.49 15.30 -8.40
N GLN A 256 -0.46 15.01 -7.09
CA GLN A 256 0.76 14.74 -6.34
C GLN A 256 1.45 13.44 -6.80
N LEU A 257 0.69 12.36 -7.01
CA LEU A 257 1.21 11.09 -7.53
C LEU A 257 1.87 11.25 -8.90
N ALA A 258 1.29 12.09 -9.76
CA ALA A 258 1.86 12.40 -11.06
C ALA A 258 3.27 13.02 -10.96
N ASN A 259 3.52 13.83 -9.93
CA ASN A 259 4.81 14.48 -9.72
C ASN A 259 5.80 13.62 -8.92
N ASP A 260 5.31 12.83 -7.96
CA ASP A 260 6.11 12.00 -7.07
C ASP A 260 5.38 10.68 -6.77
N LEU A 261 6.03 9.56 -7.13
CA LEU A 261 5.51 8.20 -6.98
C LEU A 261 5.31 7.82 -5.50
N TYR A 262 6.09 8.45 -4.63
CA TYR A 262 6.21 8.14 -3.21
C TYR A 262 5.48 9.16 -2.32
N SER A 263 4.64 10.00 -2.93
CA SER A 263 3.91 11.06 -2.22
C SER A 263 2.78 10.55 -1.32
N LEU A 264 2.25 9.36 -1.63
CA LEU A 264 1.09 8.77 -0.97
C LEU A 264 1.44 8.07 0.35
N SER A 265 0.57 8.22 1.34
CA SER A 265 0.50 7.31 2.48
C SER A 265 -0.29 6.04 2.14
N TYR A 266 -0.21 5.05 3.02
CA TYR A 266 -1.01 3.84 2.93
C TYR A 266 -2.51 4.11 3.00
N GLU A 267 -2.93 5.06 3.85
CA GLU A 267 -4.33 5.51 3.89
C GLU A 267 -4.75 6.20 2.59
N ASP A 268 -3.88 7.05 2.04
CA ASP A 268 -4.17 7.75 0.78
C ASP A 268 -4.48 6.75 -0.33
N LEU A 269 -3.65 5.72 -0.45
CA LEU A 269 -3.77 4.70 -1.48
C LEU A 269 -5.04 3.86 -1.35
N LEU A 270 -5.33 3.34 -0.15
CA LEU A 270 -6.37 2.32 0.04
C LEU A 270 -7.72 2.85 0.53
N SER A 271 -7.78 4.08 1.02
CA SER A 271 -9.00 4.66 1.58
C SER A 271 -9.34 5.99 0.96
N THR A 272 -8.44 6.99 1.04
CA THR A 272 -8.77 8.37 0.64
C THR A 272 -9.07 8.47 -0.84
N LEU A 273 -8.14 8.01 -1.69
CA LEU A 273 -8.29 8.05 -3.15
C LEU A 273 -9.51 7.26 -3.64
N PRO A 274 -9.67 5.95 -3.36
CA PRO A 274 -10.80 5.19 -3.91
C PRO A 274 -12.14 5.74 -3.41
N HIS A 275 -12.21 6.30 -2.19
CA HIS A 275 -13.40 6.96 -1.69
C HIS A 275 -13.81 8.16 -2.53
N GLY A 276 -12.92 9.15 -2.69
CA GLY A 276 -13.25 10.34 -3.46
C GLY A 276 -13.52 10.04 -4.93
N ILE A 277 -12.77 9.11 -5.53
CA ILE A 277 -13.02 8.70 -6.93
C ILE A 277 -14.35 7.97 -7.06
N SER A 278 -14.73 7.12 -6.11
CA SER A 278 -16.05 6.47 -6.10
C SER A 278 -17.19 7.48 -6.02
N LYS A 279 -17.09 8.49 -5.15
CA LYS A 279 -18.09 9.56 -5.07
C LYS A 279 -18.14 10.39 -6.35
N LEU A 280 -16.99 10.68 -6.97
CA LEU A 280 -16.93 11.39 -8.23
C LEU A 280 -17.60 10.60 -9.36
N ASN A 281 -17.28 9.31 -9.51
CA ASN A 281 -17.90 8.45 -10.52
C ASN A 281 -19.42 8.37 -10.36
N GLY A 282 -19.91 8.26 -9.12
CA GLY A 282 -21.35 8.27 -8.85
C GLY A 282 -22.02 9.58 -9.30
N ILE A 283 -21.37 10.73 -9.08
CA ILE A 283 -21.87 12.03 -9.58
C ILE A 283 -21.82 12.07 -11.11
N LEU A 284 -20.71 11.65 -11.73
CA LEU A 284 -20.56 11.68 -13.19
C LEU A 284 -21.60 10.80 -13.89
N TRP A 285 -21.95 9.65 -13.31
CA TRP A 285 -23.02 8.80 -13.80
C TRP A 285 -24.39 9.49 -13.77
N GLU A 286 -24.73 10.20 -12.68
CA GLU A 286 -25.97 11.00 -12.60
C GLU A 286 -25.99 12.14 -13.66
N LEU A 287 -24.81 12.58 -14.12
CA LEU A 287 -24.65 13.65 -15.11
C LEU A 287 -24.49 13.18 -16.56
N GLU A 288 -24.29 11.88 -16.82
CA GLU A 288 -23.78 11.34 -18.09
C GLU A 288 -24.67 11.67 -19.31
N PHE A 289 -25.95 11.96 -19.09
CA PHE A 289 -26.91 12.34 -20.12
C PHE A 289 -26.70 13.73 -20.75
N LYS A 290 -25.70 14.52 -20.30
CA LYS A 290 -25.56 15.94 -20.69
C LYS A 290 -24.54 16.24 -21.80
N LYS A 291 -23.77 15.23 -22.28
CA LYS A 291 -22.85 15.32 -23.44
C LYS A 291 -21.78 16.44 -23.40
N ILE A 292 -21.30 16.83 -22.23
CA ILE A 292 -20.27 17.88 -22.11
C ILE A 292 -18.88 17.27 -22.24
N ASP A 293 -18.02 17.92 -23.03
CA ASP A 293 -16.70 17.38 -23.35
C ASP A 293 -15.79 17.28 -22.13
N ASP A 294 -15.85 18.24 -21.20
CA ASP A 294 -15.11 18.15 -19.93
C ASP A 294 -15.57 16.97 -19.06
N ILE A 295 -16.87 16.60 -19.09
CA ILE A 295 -17.36 15.39 -18.40
C ILE A 295 -16.78 14.13 -19.07
N LYS A 296 -16.81 14.04 -20.41
CA LYS A 296 -16.22 12.90 -21.14
C LYS A 296 -14.71 12.78 -20.90
N LEU A 297 -14.01 13.91 -20.85
CA LEU A 297 -12.58 13.98 -20.57
C LEU A 297 -12.28 13.56 -19.13
N LEU A 298 -13.08 13.99 -18.15
CA LEU A 298 -12.91 13.55 -16.76
C LEU A 298 -13.20 12.06 -16.59
N THR A 299 -14.25 11.52 -17.23
CA THR A 299 -14.51 10.07 -17.24
C THR A 299 -13.35 9.30 -17.87
N SER A 300 -12.80 9.80 -18.98
CA SER A 300 -11.62 9.20 -19.63
C SER A 300 -10.38 9.28 -18.75
N TYR A 301 -10.18 10.41 -18.05
CA TYR A 301 -9.10 10.60 -17.09
C TYR A 301 -9.15 9.56 -15.96
N LEU A 302 -10.35 9.30 -15.42
CA LEU A 302 -10.59 8.40 -14.30
C LEU A 302 -10.56 6.91 -14.65
N LYS A 303 -10.76 6.53 -15.91
CA LYS A 303 -10.83 5.13 -16.31
C LYS A 303 -9.56 4.33 -15.95
N PRO A 304 -8.33 4.75 -16.30
CA PRO A 304 -7.12 4.02 -15.90
C PRO A 304 -6.86 4.02 -14.39
N ILE A 305 -7.39 5.01 -13.66
CA ILE A 305 -7.37 5.04 -12.19
C ILE A 305 -8.29 3.93 -11.66
N GLY A 306 -9.50 3.80 -12.19
CA GLY A 306 -10.40 2.70 -11.86
C GLY A 306 -9.78 1.33 -12.16
N ASP A 307 -9.15 1.17 -13.34
CA ASP A 307 -8.48 -0.08 -13.73
C ASP A 307 -7.34 -0.45 -12.77
N PHE A 308 -6.58 0.56 -12.30
CA PHE A 308 -5.56 0.38 -11.26
C PHE A 308 -6.18 -0.21 -9.97
N TYR A 309 -7.28 0.36 -9.49
CA TYR A 309 -7.96 -0.11 -8.28
C TYR A 309 -8.59 -1.49 -8.45
N SER A 310 -9.23 -1.77 -9.59
CA SER A 310 -9.73 -3.12 -9.91
C SER A 310 -8.61 -4.15 -9.90
N SER A 311 -7.42 -3.79 -10.40
CA SER A 311 -6.24 -4.68 -10.33
C SER A 311 -5.76 -4.96 -8.90
N MET A 312 -6.13 -4.10 -7.93
CA MET A 312 -5.88 -4.28 -6.51
C MET A 312 -7.04 -4.96 -5.77
N ASN A 313 -8.05 -5.46 -6.49
CA ASN A 313 -9.32 -5.97 -5.95
C ASN A 313 -10.11 -4.92 -5.14
N ILE A 314 -9.96 -3.64 -5.52
CA ILE A 314 -10.73 -2.53 -4.98
C ILE A 314 -11.72 -2.11 -6.06
N ASN A 315 -12.99 -2.43 -5.86
CA ASN A 315 -14.04 -2.05 -6.79
C ASN A 315 -14.48 -0.62 -6.49
N ILE A 316 -13.91 0.32 -7.24
CA ILE A 316 -14.52 1.64 -7.41
C ILE A 316 -15.62 1.44 -8.43
N TYR A 317 -16.86 1.75 -8.09
CA TYR A 317 -17.96 1.61 -9.04
C TYR A 317 -17.64 2.41 -10.33
N GLN A 318 -17.45 1.67 -11.42
CA GLN A 318 -17.43 2.19 -12.79
C GLN A 318 -18.85 1.93 -13.29
N TYR A 319 -19.64 2.99 -13.47
CA TYR A 319 -20.97 2.89 -14.04
C TYR A 319 -20.93 3.29 -15.52
#